data_AF-A0AAD7NPL1-F1
#
_entry.id   AF-A0AAD7NPL1-F1
#
_cell.length_a   1.000
_cell.length_b   1.000
_cell.length_c   1.000
_cell.angle_alpha   90.00
_cell.angle_beta   90.00
_cell.angle_gamma   90.00
#
_symmetry.space_group_name_H-M   'P 1'
#
loop_
_entity.id
_entity.type
_entity.pdbx_description
1 polymer ?
#
loop_
_entity_poly.entity_id
_entity_poly.type
_entity_poly.pdbx_seq_one_letter_code
_entity_poly.pdbx_strand_id
1 'polypeptide(L)'
;VNVQFHACIGGTSIGEPCKFEHGQHIVSGTPRRVFDVIRRRSLRTPNSRASQDQIYDVYHYLLPATQVVLLSATLPYDVLEMTTEFMTKPIRILVKRDKLML
;
A
#
# COMPACT_ATOMS: atom_id res chain seq x y z
N VAL A 1 9.66 -7.84 21.88
CA VAL A 1 9.18 -6.79 20.96
C VAL A 1 7.69 -7.00 20.78
N ASN A 2 6.85 -5.99 21.04
CA ASN A 2 5.41 -6.10 20.86
C ASN A 2 5.02 -5.36 19.57
N VAL A 3 4.50 -6.09 18.58
CA VAL A 3 4.20 -5.54 17.24
C VAL A 3 2.71 -5.29 17.13
N GLN A 4 2.34 -4.06 16.79
CA GLN A 4 0.95 -3.67 16.57
C GLN A 4 0.61 -3.74 15.07
N PHE A 5 -0.49 -4.39 14.75
CA PHE A 5 -0.97 -4.54 13.38
C PHE A 5 -2.45 -4.20 13.25
N HIS A 6 -2.86 -3.75 12.06
CA HIS A 6 -4.26 -3.44 11.76
C HIS A 6 -4.66 -3.93 10.36
N ALA A 7 -5.84 -4.56 10.30
CA ALA A 7 -6.43 -5.05 9.05
C ALA A 7 -7.61 -4.16 8.61
N CYS A 8 -7.43 -3.42 7.51
CA CYS A 8 -8.42 -2.56 6.87
C CYS A 8 -9.31 -3.37 5.91
N ILE A 9 -10.24 -4.15 6.44
CA ILE A 9 -11.20 -4.95 5.67
C ILE A 9 -12.63 -4.38 5.72
N GLY A 10 -13.50 -4.84 4.83
CA GLY A 10 -14.92 -4.49 4.87
C GLY A 10 -15.61 -5.01 6.14
N GLY A 11 -16.61 -4.30 6.64
CA GLY A 11 -17.38 -4.70 7.84
C GLY A 11 -16.79 -4.26 9.18
N THR A 12 -15.57 -3.71 9.22
CA THR A 12 -14.99 -3.12 10.44
C THR A 12 -15.21 -1.61 10.50
N SER A 13 -15.43 -1.09 11.71
CA SER A 13 -15.50 0.33 12.03
C SER A 13 -14.11 0.96 11.84
N ILE A 14 -13.89 1.59 10.69
CA ILE A 14 -12.67 2.38 10.41
C ILE A 14 -12.53 3.56 11.40
N GLY A 15 -13.64 3.95 12.03
CA GLY A 15 -13.76 5.15 12.84
C GLY A 15 -13.49 4.99 14.34
N GLU A 16 -12.85 3.92 14.81
CA GLU A 16 -12.40 3.86 16.21
C GLU A 16 -11.05 4.59 16.35
N PRO A 17 -11.02 5.86 16.81
CA PRO A 17 -9.80 6.66 16.89
C PRO A 17 -8.72 5.97 17.74
N CYS A 18 -9.12 5.23 18.78
CA CYS A 18 -8.25 4.57 19.74
C CYS A 18 -7.29 3.55 19.11
N LYS A 19 -7.65 2.92 17.98
CA LYS A 19 -6.82 1.89 17.34
C LYS A 19 -5.55 2.44 16.68
N PHE A 20 -5.47 3.74 16.47
CA PHE A 20 -4.32 4.39 15.83
C PHE A 20 -3.58 5.38 16.76
N GLU A 21 -4.08 5.61 17.98
CA GLU A 21 -3.45 6.54 18.94
C GLU A 21 -2.04 6.11 19.36
N HIS A 22 -1.81 4.80 19.45
CA HIS A 22 -0.50 4.22 19.80
C HIS A 22 0.40 4.00 18.57
N GLY A 23 -0.04 4.41 17.38
CA GLY A 23 0.58 4.06 16.11
C GLY A 23 0.26 2.63 15.69
N GLN A 24 0.61 2.28 14.45
CA GLN A 24 0.54 0.91 13.94
C GLN A 24 1.84 0.61 13.21
N HIS A 25 2.41 -0.56 13.47
CA HIS A 25 3.65 -0.97 12.80
C HIS A 25 3.34 -1.58 11.43
N ILE A 26 2.22 -2.30 11.33
CA ILE A 26 1.79 -2.99 10.11
C ILE A 26 0.33 -2.66 9.82
N VAL A 27 0.03 -2.25 8.59
CA VAL A 27 -1.33 -2.06 8.11
C VAL A 27 -1.51 -2.87 6.83
N SER A 28 -2.59 -3.65 6.74
CA SER A 28 -2.92 -4.44 5.56
C SER A 28 -4.40 -4.28 5.23
N GLY A 29 -4.79 -4.25 3.96
CA GLY A 29 -6.20 -4.16 3.59
C GLY A 29 -6.43 -3.89 2.12
N THR A 30 -7.69 -3.69 1.76
CA THR A 30 -8.05 -3.34 0.37
C THR A 30 -7.69 -1.90 0.06
N PRO A 31 -7.30 -1.56 -1.19
CA PRO A 31 -6.83 -0.21 -1.54
C PRO A 31 -7.77 0.90 -1.06
N ARG A 32 -9.08 0.73 -1.29
CA ARG A 32 -10.11 1.68 -0.84
C ARG A 32 -10.12 1.91 0.67
N ARG A 33 -10.01 0.84 1.48
CA ARG A 33 -10.05 0.93 2.94
C ARG A 33 -8.75 1.46 3.53
N VAL A 34 -7.61 1.09 2.94
CA VAL A 34 -6.30 1.63 3.31
C VAL A 34 -6.25 3.14 2.99
N PHE A 35 -6.72 3.53 1.81
CA PHE A 35 -6.85 4.93 1.42
C PHE A 35 -7.74 5.72 2.39
N ASP A 36 -8.89 5.16 2.79
CA ASP A 36 -9.77 5.81 3.78
C ASP A 36 -9.06 6.04 5.13
N VAL A 37 -8.24 5.09 5.59
CA VAL A 37 -7.45 5.20 6.84
C VAL A 37 -6.35 6.26 6.71
N ILE A 38 -5.65 6.30 5.58
CA ILE A 38 -4.61 7.31 5.29
C ILE A 38 -5.24 8.71 5.23
N ARG A 39 -6.31 8.88 4.45
CA ARG A 39 -6.99 10.16 4.23
C ARG A 39 -7.59 10.74 5.51
N ARG A 40 -8.12 9.90 6.40
CA ARG A 40 -8.67 10.32 7.71
C ARG A 40 -7.59 10.75 8.72
N ARG A 41 -6.32 10.82 8.30
CA ARG A 41 -5.15 11.19 9.13
C ARG A 41 -4.93 10.28 10.34
N SER A 42 -5.47 9.06 10.30
CA SER A 42 -5.13 8.01 11.28
C SER A 42 -3.70 7.49 11.08
N LEU A 43 -3.07 7.82 9.94
CA LEU A 43 -1.65 7.60 9.65
C LEU A 43 -0.97 8.95 9.41
N ARG A 44 0.21 9.16 10.00
CA ARG A 44 1.00 10.40 9.86
C ARG A 44 1.64 10.44 8.46
N THR A 45 0.94 10.98 7.47
CA THR A 45 1.45 11.17 6.10
C THR A 45 1.42 12.65 5.68
N PRO A 46 2.52 13.23 5.15
CA PRO A 46 2.70 14.69 5.07
C PRO A 46 2.05 15.42 3.88
N ASN A 47 1.50 14.76 2.86
CA ASN A 47 1.04 15.44 1.64
C ASN A 47 -0.44 15.14 1.30
N SER A 48 -1.22 16.18 0.95
CA SER A 48 -2.68 16.12 0.82
C SER A 48 -3.20 16.68 -0.51
N ARG A 49 -3.02 15.95 -1.62
CA ARG A 49 -3.75 16.18 -2.88
C ARG A 49 -4.05 14.82 -3.50
N ALA A 50 -5.32 14.55 -3.81
CA ALA A 50 -5.79 13.25 -4.30
C ALA A 50 -6.85 13.45 -5.41
N SER A 51 -6.74 12.68 -6.49
CA SER A 51 -7.62 12.63 -7.67
C SER A 51 -7.99 11.16 -7.94
N GLN A 52 -9.11 10.89 -8.62
CA GLN A 52 -9.90 9.64 -8.60
C GLN A 52 -9.21 8.25 -8.78
N ASP A 53 -7.90 8.15 -9.00
CA ASP A 53 -7.15 6.90 -9.10
C ASP A 53 -6.60 6.43 -7.75
N GLN A 54 -7.30 5.47 -7.14
CA GLN A 54 -7.10 5.05 -5.74
C GLN A 54 -5.69 4.52 -5.40
N ILE A 55 -4.95 3.94 -6.35
CA ILE A 55 -3.58 3.43 -6.12
C ILE A 55 -2.56 4.57 -6.17
N TYR A 56 -2.68 5.44 -7.18
CA TYR A 56 -1.83 6.63 -7.34
C TYR A 56 -1.97 7.57 -6.14
N ASP A 57 -3.20 7.73 -5.67
CA ASP A 57 -3.50 8.51 -4.49
C ASP A 57 -2.80 8.00 -3.23
N VAL A 58 -2.82 6.69 -2.95
CA VAL A 58 -2.10 6.12 -1.80
C VAL A 58 -0.61 6.45 -1.88
N TYR A 59 -0.02 6.39 -3.06
CA TYR A 59 1.39 6.73 -3.26
C TYR A 59 1.70 8.20 -2.97
N HIS A 60 0.80 9.13 -3.32
CA HIS A 60 0.98 10.55 -2.99
C HIS A 60 1.05 10.86 -1.49
N TYR A 61 0.52 9.98 -0.64
CA TYR A 61 0.65 10.09 0.81
C TYR A 61 1.96 9.50 1.35
N LEU A 62 2.68 8.69 0.58
CA LEU A 62 3.91 8.05 1.03
C LEU A 62 5.11 9.01 0.92
N LEU A 63 6.09 8.82 1.81
CA LEU A 63 7.36 9.54 1.72
C LEU A 63 8.14 9.06 0.49
N PRO A 64 8.93 9.92 -0.20
CA PRO A 64 9.76 9.49 -1.33
C PRO A 64 10.76 8.37 -1.01
N ALA A 65 11.15 8.22 0.25
CA ALA A 65 12.04 7.17 0.73
C ALA A 65 11.33 5.82 1.00
N THR A 66 10.02 5.72 0.76
CA THR A 66 9.26 4.50 1.02
C THR A 66 9.65 3.41 0.05
N GLN A 67 10.02 2.24 0.56
CA GLN A 67 10.28 1.07 -0.27
C GLN A 67 8.96 0.45 -0.72
N VAL A 68 8.76 0.34 -2.04
CA VAL A 68 7.55 -0.25 -2.64
C VAL A 68 7.88 -1.61 -3.25
N VAL A 69 7.03 -2.60 -2.99
CA VAL A 69 7.11 -3.94 -3.56
C VAL A 69 5.83 -4.25 -4.31
N LEU A 70 5.96 -4.71 -5.56
CA LEU A 70 4.85 -5.16 -6.40
C LEU A 70 4.98 -6.66 -6.60
N LEU A 71 3.88 -7.36 -6.30
CA LEU A 71 3.73 -8.79 -6.54
C LEU A 71 2.66 -8.95 -7.61
N SER A 72 3.03 -9.55 -8.75
CA SER A 72 2.08 -9.82 -9.83
C SER A 72 2.36 -11.15 -10.50
N ALA A 73 1.29 -11.91 -10.78
CA ALA A 73 1.36 -13.18 -11.51
C ALA A 73 1.63 -12.95 -13.01
N THR A 74 1.18 -11.82 -13.54
CA THR A 74 1.40 -11.39 -14.93
C THR A 74 1.90 -9.95 -14.95
N LEU A 75 2.72 -9.59 -15.93
CA LEU A 75 3.26 -8.25 -16.07
C LEU A 75 2.91 -7.69 -17.45
N PRO A 76 1.64 -7.28 -17.68
CA PRO A 76 1.28 -6.52 -18.88
C PRO A 76 1.96 -5.14 -18.88
N TYR A 77 1.94 -4.47 -20.03
CA TYR A 77 2.63 -3.19 -20.23
C TYR A 77 2.21 -2.12 -19.21
N ASP A 78 0.91 -1.98 -18.95
CA ASP A 78 0.38 -0.99 -17.99
C ASP A 78 0.93 -1.20 -16.57
N VAL A 79 1.14 -2.46 -16.17
CA VAL A 79 1.72 -2.79 -14.87
C VAL A 79 3.22 -2.49 -14.83
N LEU A 80 3.93 -2.68 -15.94
CA LEU A 80 5.33 -2.30 -16.06
C LEU A 80 5.50 -0.78 -15.97
N GLU A 81 4.64 -0.02 -16.64
CA GLU A 81 4.66 1.45 -16.56
C GLU A 81 4.36 1.95 -15.14
N MET A 82 3.42 1.33 -14.43
CA MET A 82 3.21 1.64 -13.01
C MET A 82 4.48 1.43 -12.16
N THR A 83 5.32 0.43 -12.46
CA THR A 83 6.58 0.24 -11.70
C THR A 83 7.57 1.38 -11.89
N THR A 84 7.57 2.07 -13.04
CA THR A 84 8.47 3.21 -13.26
C THR A 84 8.02 4.45 -12.50
N GLU A 85 6.71 4.60 -12.27
CA GLU A 85 6.14 5.73 -11.53
C GLU A 85 6.26 5.57 -10.00
N PHE A 86 6.07 4.35 -9.49
CA PHE A 86 5.96 4.11 -8.04
C PHE A 86 7.23 3.56 -7.38
N MET A 87 8.24 3.15 -8.14
CA MET A 87 9.41 2.47 -7.58
C MET A 87 10.71 3.17 -7.94
N THR A 88 11.55 3.39 -6.92
CA THR A 88 12.90 3.88 -7.13
C THR A 88 13.84 2.70 -7.42
N LYS A 89 14.32 2.57 -8.66
CA LYS A 89 15.28 1.54 -9.11
C LYS A 89 14.87 0.11 -8.70
N PRO A 90 13.73 -0.42 -9.19
CA PRO A 90 13.21 -1.71 -8.76
C PRO A 90 14.10 -2.89 -9.18
N ILE A 91 14.29 -3.85 -8.28
CA ILE A 91 14.89 -5.15 -8.60
C ILE A 91 13.78 -6.06 -9.15
N ARG A 92 13.97 -6.59 -10.36
CA ARG A 92 12.99 -7.46 -11.02
C ARG A 92 13.33 -8.92 -10.80
N ILE A 93 12.46 -9.64 -10.09
CA ILE A 93 12.58 -11.08 -9.87
C ILE A 93 11.53 -11.78 -10.74
N LEU A 94 11.97 -12.37 -11.85
CA LEU A 94 11.10 -13.09 -12.79
C LEU A 94 11.28 -14.59 -12.62
N VAL A 95 10.20 -15.29 -12.27
CA VAL A 95 10.19 -16.75 -12.16
C VAL A 95 9.58 -17.32 -13.44
N LYS A 96 10.29 -18.24 -14.10
CA LYS A 96 9.73 -18.98 -15.25
C LYS A 96 8.60 -19.89 -14.76
N ARG A 97 7.51 -19.99 -15.55
CA ARG A 97 6.34 -20.83 -15.24
C ARG A 97 6.71 -22.25 -14.84
N ASP A 98 7.71 -22.85 -15.50
CA ASP A 98 8.14 -24.22 -15.26
C ASP A 98 8.83 -24.45 -13.90
N LYS A 99 9.20 -23.37 -13.19
CA LYS A 99 9.79 -23.43 -11.85
C LYS A 99 8.81 -23.14 -10.72
N LEU A 100 7.55 -22.83 -11.03
CA LEU A 100 6.48 -22.78 -10.03
C LEU A 100 6.01 -24.21 -9.76
N MET A 101 6.84 -24.99 -9.07
CA MET A 101 6.38 -26.22 -8.44
C MET A 101 5.86 -25.85 -7.05
N LEU A 102 4.55 -26.06 -6.84
CA LEU A 102 3.89 -25.98 -5.53
C LEU A 102 4.27 -27.20 -4.69
#